data_AF-A0A830GUA7-F1
#
_entry.id   AF-A0A830GUA7-F1
#
_cell.length_a   1.000
_cell.length_b   1.000
_cell.length_c   1.000
_cell.angle_alpha   90.00
_cell.angle_beta   90.00
_cell.angle_gamma   90.00
#
_symmetry.space_group_name_H-M   'P 1'
#
loop_
_entity.id
_entity.type
_entity.pdbx_description
1 polymer ?
#
loop_
_entity_poly.entity_id
_entity_poly.type
_entity_poly.pdbx_seq_one_letter_code
_entity_poly.pdbx_strand_id
1 'polypeptide(L)'
;MEGLSDLEKRILAHIYKYGPDTPWLMARRLLGRAGWDPLVPPEEVEAACARLEAAGLLARFRGNLKGRVTSSVKPWLKVKQKNPEHKGRGVYYELTREGRRVAGEIYKKEIRGR
;
A
#
# COMPACT_ATOMS: atom_id res chain seq x y z
N MET A 1 -9.71 19.23 -1.44
CA MET A 1 -9.36 18.02 -0.64
C MET A 1 -10.60 17.36 -0.03
N GLU A 2 -11.81 17.71 -0.49
CA GLU A 2 -13.08 17.45 0.20
C GLU A 2 -13.79 16.13 -0.19
N GLY A 3 -13.08 15.20 -0.84
CA GLY A 3 -13.69 13.96 -1.36
C GLY A 3 -13.03 12.66 -0.89
N LEU A 4 -11.97 12.75 -0.09
CA LEU A 4 -11.23 11.58 0.40
C LEU A 4 -11.62 11.25 1.84
N SER A 5 -12.06 10.01 2.05
CA SER A 5 -12.31 9.45 3.37
C SER A 5 -11.02 9.34 4.19
N ASP A 6 -11.16 9.26 5.52
CA ASP A 6 -10.02 9.11 6.42
C ASP A 6 -9.18 7.85 6.11
N LEU A 7 -9.84 6.74 5.74
CA LEU A 7 -9.17 5.52 5.32
C LEU A 7 -8.33 5.74 4.05
N GLU A 8 -8.87 6.39 3.03
CA GLU A 8 -8.16 6.67 1.77
C GLU A 8 -6.95 7.57 2.00
N LYS A 9 -7.09 8.59 2.85
CA LYS A 9 -5.97 9.45 3.25
C LYS A 9 -4.87 8.67 3.94
N ARG A 10 -5.22 7.78 4.87
CA ARG A 10 -4.27 6.89 5.57
C ARG A 10 -3.59 5.93 4.61
N ILE A 11 -4.30 5.38 3.62
CA ILE A 11 -3.73 4.51 2.58
C ILE A 11 -2.71 5.29 1.74
N LEU A 12 -3.06 6.49 1.26
CA LEU A 12 -2.15 7.35 0.50
C LEU A 12 -0.89 7.69 1.31
N ALA A 13 -1.06 8.09 2.56
CA ALA A 13 0.05 8.38 3.48
C ALA A 13 0.92 7.16 3.78
N HIS A 14 0.31 5.97 3.92
CA HIS A 14 1.03 4.72 4.12
C HIS A 14 1.91 4.38 2.93
N ILE A 15 1.36 4.37 1.71
CA ILE A 15 2.12 4.06 0.50
C ILE A 15 3.21 5.12 0.26
N TYR A 16 2.95 6.39 0.58
CA TYR A 16 3.93 7.46 0.48
C TYR A 16 5.15 7.23 1.40
N LYS A 17 4.93 6.78 2.64
CA LYS A 17 5.99 6.55 3.62
C LYS A 17 6.71 5.21 3.43
N TYR A 18 5.98 4.14 3.17
CA TYR A 18 6.50 2.76 3.20
C TYR A 18 6.69 2.14 1.81
N GLY A 19 6.14 2.75 0.76
CA GLY A 19 6.21 2.25 -0.62
C GLY A 19 5.00 1.41 -1.04
N PRO A 20 5.03 0.86 -2.26
CA PRO A 20 3.92 0.09 -2.83
C PRO A 20 3.55 -1.12 -2.01
N ASP A 21 2.24 -1.37 -1.85
CA ASP A 21 1.74 -2.43 -0.98
C ASP A 21 0.48 -3.11 -1.50
N THR A 22 0.16 -4.26 -0.91
CA THR A 22 -1.08 -5.02 -1.15
C THR A 22 -2.17 -4.63 -0.15
N PRO A 23 -3.46 -4.64 -0.53
CA PRO A 23 -4.57 -4.35 0.39
C PRO A 23 -4.57 -5.21 1.65
N TRP A 24 -4.26 -6.49 1.51
CA TRP A 24 -4.21 -7.44 2.62
C TRP A 24 -3.15 -7.07 3.67
N LEU A 25 -1.97 -6.62 3.22
CA LEU A 25 -0.92 -6.15 4.11
C LEU A 25 -1.29 -4.80 4.72
N MET A 26 -1.79 -3.87 3.91
CA MET A 26 -2.23 -2.54 4.38
C MET A 26 -3.31 -2.64 5.46
N ALA A 27 -4.26 -3.57 5.34
CA ALA A 27 -5.29 -3.83 6.35
C ALA A 27 -4.72 -4.14 7.75
N ARG A 28 -3.52 -4.72 7.83
CA ARG A 28 -2.85 -5.09 9.09
C ARG A 28 -1.82 -4.07 9.55
N ARG A 29 -1.08 -3.48 8.61
CA ARG A 29 0.11 -2.65 8.90
C ARG A 29 -0.05 -1.17 8.60
N LEU A 30 -1.29 -0.70 8.40
CA LEU A 30 -1.58 0.69 8.07
C LEU A 30 -0.80 1.64 8.99
N LEU A 31 -0.11 2.60 8.37
CA LEU A 31 0.78 3.58 9.03
C LEU A 31 1.85 3.00 10.01
N GLY A 32 2.27 1.75 9.83
CA GLY A 32 3.36 1.16 10.60
C GLY A 32 2.94 0.45 11.90
N ARG A 33 1.64 0.22 12.09
CA ARG A 33 1.16 -0.62 13.18
C ARG A 33 1.60 -2.07 12.95
N ALA A 34 1.93 -2.79 14.02
CA ALA A 34 2.23 -4.22 13.97
C ALA A 34 1.07 -5.00 14.62
N GLY A 35 0.54 -6.00 13.91
CA GLY A 35 -0.56 -6.82 14.39
C GLY A 35 -0.88 -7.96 13.43
N TRP A 36 -1.33 -9.08 13.99
CA TRP A 36 -1.87 -10.21 13.21
C TRP A 36 -3.29 -9.92 12.73
N ASP A 37 -4.07 -9.26 13.58
CA ASP A 37 -5.47 -8.91 13.33
C ASP A 37 -5.58 -7.68 12.42
N PRO A 38 -6.49 -7.67 11.42
CA PRO A 38 -6.69 -6.54 10.55
C PRO A 38 -7.31 -5.37 11.33
N LEU A 39 -6.72 -4.18 11.19
CA LEU A 39 -7.27 -2.95 11.75
C LEU A 39 -8.56 -2.53 11.05
N VAL A 40 -8.59 -2.77 9.74
CA VAL A 40 -9.70 -2.47 8.85
C VAL A 40 -9.96 -3.73 8.04
N PRO A 41 -11.24 -4.11 7.82
CA PRO A 41 -11.56 -5.24 6.97
C PRO A 41 -10.84 -5.13 5.61
N PRO A 42 -10.16 -6.19 5.14
CA PRO A 42 -9.46 -6.17 3.87
C PRO A 42 -10.32 -5.70 2.69
N GLU A 43 -11.61 -6.00 2.72
CA GLU A 43 -12.61 -5.65 1.71
C GLU A 43 -12.81 -4.13 1.62
N GLU A 44 -12.83 -3.44 2.76
CA GLU A 44 -12.91 -1.98 2.82
C GLU A 44 -11.64 -1.33 2.27
N VAL A 45 -10.47 -1.91 2.58
CA VAL A 45 -9.19 -1.45 2.03
C VAL A 45 -9.15 -1.67 0.52
N GLU A 46 -9.62 -2.81 0.02
CA GLU A 46 -9.72 -3.07 -1.42
C GLU A 46 -10.65 -2.07 -2.12
N ALA A 47 -11.82 -1.78 -1.53
CA ALA A 47 -12.77 -0.81 -2.05
C ALA A 47 -12.20 0.62 -2.05
N ALA A 48 -11.47 1.00 -1.00
CA ALA A 48 -10.78 2.28 -0.92
C ALA A 48 -9.66 2.38 -1.98
N CYS A 49 -8.86 1.32 -2.16
CA CYS A 49 -7.84 1.27 -3.21
C CYS A 49 -8.45 1.36 -4.61
N ALA A 50 -9.60 0.72 -4.86
CA ALA A 50 -10.29 0.79 -6.15
C ALA A 50 -10.82 2.20 -6.44
N ARG A 51 -11.35 2.90 -5.42
CA ARG A 51 -11.78 4.31 -5.55
C ARG A 51 -10.59 5.23 -5.84
N LEU A 52 -9.48 5.05 -5.13
CA LEU A 52 -8.25 5.81 -5.35
C LEU A 52 -7.60 5.54 -6.73
N GLU A 53 -7.72 4.31 -7.25
CA GLU A 53 -7.33 3.96 -8.61
C GLU A 53 -8.23 4.65 -9.65
N ALA A 54 -9.55 4.63 -9.45
CA ALA A 54 -10.50 5.33 -10.32
C ALA A 54 -10.28 6.85 -10.31
N ALA A 55 -9.84 7.41 -9.19
CA ALA A 55 -9.47 8.82 -9.05
C ALA A 55 -8.08 9.16 -9.65
N GLY A 56 -7.34 8.18 -10.19
CA GLY A 56 -6.02 8.38 -10.78
C GLY A 56 -4.90 8.64 -9.76
N LEU A 57 -5.15 8.43 -8.46
CA LEU A 57 -4.16 8.65 -7.39
C LEU A 57 -3.31 7.40 -7.13
N LEU A 58 -3.88 6.22 -7.36
CA LEU A 58 -3.16 4.95 -7.30
C LEU A 58 -3.11 4.30 -8.68
N ALA A 59 -1.99 3.62 -8.96
CA ALA A 59 -1.86 2.71 -10.08
C ALA A 59 -1.79 1.29 -9.54
N ARG A 60 -2.55 0.39 -10.16
CA ARG A 60 -2.54 -1.03 -9.85
C ARG A 60 -1.47 -1.73 -10.68
N PHE A 61 -0.46 -2.28 -10.02
CA PHE A 61 0.53 -3.13 -10.64
C PHE A 61 0.09 -4.60 -10.57
N ARG A 62 -0.12 -5.23 -11.72
CA ARG A 62 -0.49 -6.66 -11.87
C ARG A 62 0.66 -7.54 -12.38
N GLY A 63 1.91 -7.11 -12.17
CA GLY A 63 3.09 -7.84 -12.64
C GLY A 63 3.60 -8.87 -11.63
N ASN A 64 4.36 -9.84 -12.13
CA ASN A 64 5.08 -10.78 -11.27
C ASN A 64 6.25 -10.03 -10.59
N LEU A 65 6.27 -9.99 -9.25
CA LEU A 65 7.41 -9.41 -8.50
C LEU A 65 8.71 -10.22 -8.69
N LYS A 66 8.62 -11.38 -9.37
CA LYS A 66 9.77 -12.13 -9.87
C LYS A 66 10.44 -11.37 -11.01
N GLY A 67 11.61 -10.79 -10.74
CA GLY A 67 12.57 -10.46 -11.80
C GLY A 67 13.39 -9.19 -11.60
N ARG A 68 12.98 -8.25 -10.73
CA ARG A 68 13.86 -7.13 -10.39
C ARG A 68 14.75 -7.50 -9.21
N VAL A 69 16.03 -7.69 -9.53
CA VAL A 69 17.14 -7.74 -8.58
C VAL A 69 17.23 -6.33 -7.99
N THR A 70 16.85 -6.13 -6.73
CA THR A 70 17.44 -5.02 -5.98
C THR A 70 18.92 -5.40 -5.89
N SER A 71 19.81 -4.67 -6.53
CA SER A 71 21.23 -5.00 -6.75
C SER A 71 22.04 -5.35 -5.49
N SER A 72 21.42 -5.32 -4.31
CA SER A 72 22.04 -5.42 -3.00
C SER A 72 21.50 -6.56 -2.12
N VAL A 73 20.59 -7.42 -2.59
CA VAL A 73 20.03 -8.51 -1.76
C VAL A 73 20.45 -9.88 -2.29
N LYS A 74 21.17 -10.63 -1.44
CA LYS A 74 21.76 -11.93 -1.74
C LYS A 74 20.69 -12.98 -2.13
N PRO A 75 20.88 -13.73 -3.24
CA PRO A 75 19.86 -14.60 -3.82
C PRO A 75 19.27 -15.68 -2.90
N TRP A 76 20.07 -16.27 -2.01
CA TRP A 76 19.62 -17.33 -1.09
C TRP A 76 18.76 -16.81 0.07
N LEU A 77 18.88 -15.52 0.41
CA LEU A 77 18.02 -14.88 1.41
C LEU A 77 16.63 -14.56 0.83
N LYS A 78 16.52 -14.50 -0.51
CA LYS A 78 15.27 -14.26 -1.27
C LYS A 78 14.46 -15.55 -1.48
N VAL A 79 14.83 -16.64 -0.82
CA VAL A 79 14.04 -17.88 -0.77
C VAL A 79 12.85 -17.65 0.16
N LYS A 80 11.80 -17.07 -0.43
CA LYS A 80 10.44 -16.84 0.05
C LYS A 80 10.07 -17.48 1.40
N GLN A 81 9.66 -16.62 2.33
CA GLN A 81 8.70 -16.96 3.38
C GLN A 81 7.48 -17.65 2.72
N LYS A 82 7.30 -18.95 3.02
CA LYS A 82 6.12 -19.73 2.62
C LYS A 82 4.93 -19.25 3.48
N ASN A 83 4.12 -18.34 2.95
CA ASN A 83 2.72 -18.18 3.38
C ASN A 83 1.83 -18.93 2.35
N PRO A 84 1.59 -20.24 2.52
CA PRO A 84 0.85 -21.06 1.57
C PRO A 84 -0.66 -20.76 1.54
N GLU A 85 -1.21 -20.16 2.60
CA GLU A 85 -2.67 -19.99 2.75
C GLU A 85 -3.24 -18.77 2.03
N HIS A 86 -2.40 -17.84 1.58
CA HIS A 86 -2.83 -16.73 0.73
C HIS A 86 -1.81 -16.55 -0.39
N LYS A 87 -2.09 -17.21 -1.51
CA LYS A 87 -1.53 -16.86 -2.81
C LYS A 87 -2.12 -15.50 -3.20
N GLY A 88 -1.72 -14.44 -2.50
CA GLY A 88 -2.20 -13.08 -2.75
C GLY A 88 -2.08 -12.80 -4.24
N ARG A 89 -3.09 -12.17 -4.84
CA ARG A 89 -3.25 -11.98 -6.29
C ARG A 89 -2.08 -11.24 -6.98
N GLY A 90 -1.00 -10.93 -6.26
CA GLY A 90 0.17 -10.21 -6.74
C GLY A 90 -0.15 -8.77 -7.10
N VAL A 91 -1.26 -8.24 -6.59
CA VAL A 91 -1.74 -6.90 -6.89
C VAL A 91 -1.18 -5.93 -5.86
N TYR A 92 -0.32 -5.03 -6.33
CA TYR A 92 0.25 -3.94 -5.54
C TYR A 92 -0.31 -2.62 -6.03
N TYR A 93 -0.53 -1.69 -5.11
CA TYR A 93 -0.87 -0.32 -5.46
C TYR A 93 0.34 0.58 -5.23
N GLU A 94 0.67 1.38 -6.24
CA GLU A 94 1.68 2.41 -6.17
C GLU A 94 1.04 3.79 -6.37
N LEU A 95 1.69 4.84 -5.89
CA LEU A 95 1.23 6.21 -6.10
C LEU A 95 1.55 6.64 -7.52
N THR A 96 0.57 7.26 -8.20
CA THR A 96 0.83 7.99 -9.43
C THR A 96 1.59 9.28 -9.13
N ARG A 97 2.01 10.01 -10.18
CA ARG A 97 2.65 11.32 -10.00
C ARG A 97 1.76 12.31 -9.23
N GLU A 98 0.47 12.32 -9.55
CA GLU A 98 -0.53 13.15 -8.84
C GLU A 98 -0.78 12.61 -7.43
N GLY A 99 -0.95 11.29 -7.30
CA GLY A 99 -1.08 10.62 -6.01
C GLY A 99 0.04 10.97 -5.05
N ARG A 100 1.30 10.99 -5.53
CA ARG A 100 2.46 11.35 -4.71
C ARG A 100 2.41 12.80 -4.21
N ARG A 101 1.93 13.74 -5.04
CA ARG A 101 1.74 15.14 -4.62
C ARG A 101 0.70 15.25 -3.50
N VAL A 102 -0.48 14.66 -3.73
CA VAL A 102 -1.59 14.68 -2.78
C VAL A 102 -1.22 13.97 -1.48
N ALA A 103 -0.62 12.78 -1.57
CA ALA A 103 -0.18 11.99 -0.42
C ALA A 103 0.89 12.73 0.40
N GLY A 104 1.80 13.46 -0.25
CA GLY A 104 2.80 14.28 0.44
C GLY A 104 2.19 15.43 1.24
N GLU A 105 1.15 16.09 0.71
CA GLU A 105 0.40 17.13 1.43
C GLU A 105 -0.35 16.54 2.63
N ILE A 106 -1.04 15.42 2.45
CA ILE A 106 -1.75 14.70 3.52
C ILE A 106 -0.76 14.27 4.60
N TYR A 107 0.35 13.64 4.22
CA TYR A 107 1.36 13.15 5.17
C TYR A 107 1.93 14.27 6.03
N LYS A 108 2.20 15.44 5.44
CA LYS A 108 2.69 16.61 6.18
C LYS A 108 1.65 17.16 7.16
N LYS A 109 0.38 17.26 6.73
CA LYS A 109 -0.70 17.87 7.52
C LYS A 109 -1.19 16.96 8.65
N GLU A 110 -1.40 15.67 8.37
CA GLU A 110 -2.15 14.78 9.25
C GLU A 110 -1.27 13.80 10.03
N ILE A 111 -0.08 13.46 9.51
CA ILE A 111 0.77 12.39 10.07
C ILE A 111 2.08 12.90 10.67
N ARG A 112 2.76 13.87 10.04
CA ARG A 112 4.04 14.39 10.54
C ARG A 112 3.89 15.41 11.68
N GLY A 113 2.74 16.07 11.77
CA GLY A 113 2.43 17.05 12.81
C GLY A 113 1.72 16.46 14.03
N ARG A 114 1.58 15.14 14.11
CA ARG A 114 0.92 14.39 15.17
C ARG A 114 1.94 13.53 15.91
#